data_AF-A0A800Q8H8-F1
#
_entry.id   AF-A0A800Q8H8-F1
#
_cell.length_a   1.000
_cell.length_b   1.000
_cell.length_c   1.000
_cell.angle_alpha   90.00
_cell.angle_beta   90.00
_cell.angle_gamma   90.00
#
_symmetry.space_group_name_H-M   'P 1'
#
loop_
_entity.id
_entity.type
_entity.pdbx_description
1 polymer ?
#
loop_
_entity_poly.entity_id
_entity_poly.type
_entity_poly.pdbx_seq_one_letter_code
_entity_poly.pdbx_strand_id
1 'polypeptide(L)'
;GLVKNLALMATISVGSMSGPIIEFLEEWGLESLEENAHSSTLTTKVFVNGVWMGVHRDPTNLIETLKKLRRKDDVHPEVSIVRDIRERELRLYTDPGRVCRPLFIVEDLQLVLQKKHVRWLSQGTTDDGEDFKWQHLTKSGVIELLDAEEEETVMICMTPEDLEDARLAALGILTAKQKAAIEREKEKERERERAKERERARIKNNDNDSDNDKDKD
;
A
#
# COMPACT_ATOMS: atom_id res chain seq x y z
N GLY A 1 -24.41 17.35 1.00
CA GLY A 1 -23.16 18.00 0.58
C GLY A 1 -22.55 18.81 1.72
N LEU A 2 -23.31 19.75 2.29
CA LEU A 2 -22.83 20.67 3.34
C LEU A 2 -22.62 19.98 4.71
N VAL A 3 -23.58 19.13 5.11
CA VAL A 3 -23.44 18.25 6.28
C VAL A 3 -22.83 16.92 5.82
N LYS A 4 -21.80 16.46 6.52
CA LYS A 4 -21.10 15.19 6.29
C LYS A 4 -21.13 14.36 7.58
N ASN A 5 -21.12 13.05 7.44
CA ASN A 5 -21.02 12.11 8.55
C ASN A 5 -19.66 11.42 8.49
N LEU A 6 -19.05 11.18 9.66
CA LEU A 6 -17.79 10.44 9.75
C LEU A 6 -18.00 8.95 9.46
N ALA A 7 -16.99 8.32 8.87
CA ALA A 7 -16.95 6.87 8.70
C ALA A 7 -16.73 6.17 10.04
N LEU A 8 -17.13 4.89 10.13
CA LEU A 8 -17.08 4.12 11.40
C LEU A 8 -15.69 4.05 12.04
N MET A 9 -14.64 3.95 11.21
CA MET A 9 -13.25 3.84 11.69
C MET A 9 -12.51 5.19 11.66
N ALA A 10 -13.17 6.28 11.29
CA ALA A 10 -12.53 7.59 11.25
C ALA A 10 -12.31 8.11 12.69
N THR A 11 -11.09 8.58 12.96
CA THR A 11 -10.71 9.24 14.21
C THR A 11 -10.28 10.67 13.92
N ILE A 12 -10.49 11.59 14.84
CA ILE A 12 -10.02 12.97 14.72
C ILE A 12 -8.79 13.12 15.61
N SER A 13 -7.69 13.66 15.06
CA SER A 13 -6.48 13.91 15.83
C SER A 13 -6.75 14.92 16.95
N VAL A 14 -6.23 14.63 18.14
CA VAL A 14 -6.25 15.55 19.30
C VAL A 14 -5.02 16.45 19.34
N GLY A 15 -4.02 16.13 18.52
CA GLY A 15 -2.77 16.86 18.44
C GLY A 15 -1.76 16.43 19.49
N SER A 16 -0.49 16.72 19.24
CA SER A 16 0.62 16.39 20.12
C SER A 16 1.61 17.55 20.18
N MET A 17 2.45 17.58 21.21
CA MET A 17 3.51 18.59 21.31
C MET A 17 4.51 18.42 20.14
N SER A 18 4.82 19.51 19.45
CA SER A 18 5.79 19.51 18.34
C SER A 18 7.24 19.58 18.81
N GLY A 19 7.49 20.02 20.04
CA GLY A 19 8.83 20.16 20.63
C GLY A 19 9.72 18.92 20.45
N PRO A 20 9.27 17.72 20.90
CA PRO A 20 10.06 16.49 20.74
C PRO A 20 10.39 16.13 19.28
N ILE A 21 9.51 16.48 18.33
CA ILE A 21 9.77 16.27 16.90
C ILE A 21 10.84 17.24 16.41
N ILE A 22 10.80 18.50 16.84
CA ILE A 22 11.78 19.51 16.47
C ILE A 22 13.17 19.14 17.02
N GLU A 23 13.25 18.79 18.31
CA GLU A 23 14.48 18.34 18.95
C GLU A 23 15.06 17.12 18.23
N PHE A 24 14.22 16.13 17.91
CA PHE A 24 14.64 14.96 17.14
C PHE A 24 15.21 15.35 15.77
N LEU A 25 14.57 16.25 15.03
CA LEU A 25 15.04 16.69 13.72
C LEU A 25 16.41 17.39 13.81
N GLU A 26 16.60 18.27 14.80
CA GLU A 26 17.87 18.95 15.04
C GLU A 26 19.01 17.96 15.37
N GLU A 27 18.73 16.96 16.21
CA GLU A 27 19.69 15.91 16.55
C GLU A 27 20.02 14.99 15.35
N TRP A 28 19.05 14.79 14.45
CA TRP A 28 19.17 13.93 13.27
C TRP A 28 19.60 14.67 12.00
N GLY A 29 20.40 15.73 12.13
CA GLY A 29 21.08 16.33 10.97
C GLY A 29 20.20 17.21 10.10
N LEU A 30 19.17 17.83 10.69
CA LEU A 30 18.50 18.98 10.08
C LEU A 30 19.49 20.16 10.01
N GLU A 31 19.76 20.63 8.80
CA GLU A 31 20.61 21.81 8.55
C GLU A 31 19.75 23.06 8.46
N SER A 32 20.20 24.13 9.11
CA SER A 32 19.54 25.43 8.99
C SER A 32 19.73 26.04 7.59
N LEU A 33 18.89 27.01 7.24
CA LEU A 33 18.97 27.67 5.94
C LEU A 33 20.27 28.45 5.74
N GLU A 34 20.81 29.01 6.83
CA GLU A 34 22.07 29.74 6.81
C GLU A 34 23.24 28.81 6.53
N GLU A 35 23.27 27.63 7.14
CA GLU A 35 24.31 26.62 6.95
C GLU A 35 24.29 26.02 5.54
N ASN A 36 23.10 25.85 4.95
CA ASN A 36 22.97 25.26 3.62
C ASN A 36 23.06 26.28 2.46
N ALA A 37 23.13 27.60 2.74
CA ALA A 37 23.08 28.65 1.71
C ALA A 37 24.17 28.54 0.63
N HIS A 38 25.29 27.89 0.95
CA HIS A 38 26.43 27.71 0.05
C HIS A 38 26.58 26.28 -0.48
N SER A 39 25.68 25.36 -0.11
CA SER A 39 25.74 23.98 -0.57
C SER A 39 25.13 23.82 -1.95
N SER A 40 25.84 23.12 -2.83
CA SER A 40 25.32 22.68 -4.13
C SER A 40 24.65 21.31 -4.06
N THR A 41 24.67 20.64 -2.90
CA THR A 41 24.05 19.32 -2.75
C THR A 41 22.54 19.43 -2.77
N LEU A 42 21.90 18.46 -3.44
CA LEU A 42 20.46 18.39 -3.44
C LEU A 42 19.95 18.03 -2.04
N THR A 43 19.12 18.89 -1.47
CA THR A 43 18.52 18.69 -0.14
C THR A 43 17.00 18.72 -0.22
N THR A 44 16.36 18.16 0.80
CA THR A 44 14.90 18.12 0.96
C THR A 44 14.50 19.10 2.03
N LYS A 45 13.52 19.97 1.75
CA LYS A 45 13.00 20.94 2.71
C LYS A 45 12.17 20.21 3.77
N VAL A 46 12.36 20.55 5.04
CA VAL A 46 11.62 19.94 6.15
C VAL A 46 10.70 20.99 6.78
N PHE A 47 9.41 20.68 6.84
CA PHE A 47 8.38 21.52 7.42
C PHE A 47 7.74 20.81 8.62
N VAL A 48 7.50 21.57 9.69
CA VAL A 48 6.73 21.10 10.86
C VAL A 48 5.57 22.06 11.06
N ASN A 49 4.33 21.57 10.95
CA ASN A 49 3.10 22.38 11.03
C ASN A 49 3.13 23.62 10.11
N GLY A 50 3.68 23.47 8.89
CA GLY A 50 3.81 24.54 7.91
C GLY A 50 5.00 25.50 8.12
N VAL A 51 5.73 25.39 9.23
CA VAL A 51 6.96 26.17 9.46
C VAL A 51 8.13 25.48 8.78
N TRP A 52 8.86 26.21 7.94
CA TRP A 52 10.09 25.70 7.32
C TRP A 52 11.21 25.66 8.36
N MET A 53 11.54 24.45 8.83
CA MET A 53 12.54 24.25 9.88
C MET A 53 13.97 24.23 9.34
N GLY A 54 14.16 23.68 8.13
CA GLY A 54 15.48 23.57 7.53
C GLY A 54 15.49 22.64 6.33
N VAL A 55 16.65 22.06 6.07
CA VAL A 55 16.83 21.09 4.99
C VAL A 55 17.56 19.84 5.48
N HIS A 56 17.32 18.72 4.82
CA HIS A 56 17.94 17.45 5.15
C HIS A 56 18.50 16.78 3.89
N ARG A 57 19.68 16.17 3.98
CA ARG A 57 20.39 15.54 2.85
C ARG A 57 19.89 14.14 2.52
N ASP A 58 19.53 13.37 3.55
CA ASP A 58 19.01 12.00 3.40
C ASP A 58 17.59 11.85 4.01
N PRO A 59 16.55 12.39 3.36
CA PRO A 59 15.18 12.30 3.88
C PRO A 59 14.66 10.87 3.98
N THR A 60 15.20 9.93 3.20
CA THR A 60 14.70 8.54 3.18
C THR A 60 14.96 7.87 4.52
N ASN A 61 16.20 7.94 5.01
CA ASN A 61 16.57 7.37 6.31
C ASN A 61 15.84 8.06 7.46
N LEU A 62 15.71 9.40 7.40
CA LEU A 62 14.97 10.18 8.39
C LEU A 62 13.51 9.70 8.52
N ILE A 63 12.82 9.52 7.39
CA ILE A 63 11.42 9.06 7.36
C ILE A 63 11.31 7.63 7.88
N GLU A 64 12.20 6.72 7.47
CA GLU A 64 12.19 5.35 7.96
C GLU A 64 12.35 5.31 9.49
N THR A 65 13.23 6.15 10.03
CA THR A 65 13.45 6.25 11.47
C THR A 65 12.23 6.84 12.18
N LEU A 66 11.65 7.94 11.67
CA LEU A 66 10.43 8.54 12.22
C LEU A 66 9.25 7.56 12.20
N LYS A 67 9.05 6.81 11.11
CA LYS A 67 8.00 5.78 11.04
C LYS A 67 8.24 4.65 12.03
N LYS A 68 9.49 4.22 12.23
CA LYS A 68 9.84 3.22 13.25
C LYS A 68 9.56 3.72 14.67
N LEU A 69 9.87 4.98 14.97
CA LEU A 69 9.56 5.60 16.27
C LEU A 69 8.06 5.74 16.48
N ARG A 70 7.30 6.13 15.43
CA ARG A 70 5.83 6.19 15.46
C ARG A 70 5.21 4.83 15.77
N ARG A 71 5.74 3.76 15.19
CA ARG A 71 5.28 2.38 15.41
C ARG A 71 5.63 1.82 16.79
N LYS A 72 6.54 2.46 17.53
CA LYS A 72 6.95 2.09 18.89
C LYS A 72 6.32 2.97 19.98
N ASP A 73 5.48 3.94 19.61
CA ASP A 73 4.88 4.92 20.51
C ASP A 73 5.87 5.96 21.08
N ASP A 74 7.10 6.03 20.56
CA ASP A 74 8.08 7.08 20.90
C ASP A 74 7.69 8.42 20.24
N VAL A 75 7.11 8.34 19.04
CA VAL A 75 6.43 9.45 18.36
C VAL A 75 4.94 9.16 18.39
N HIS A 76 4.14 10.17 18.74
CA HIS A 76 2.70 9.99 18.89
C HIS A 76 2.06 9.42 17.60
N PRO A 77 1.21 8.38 17.66
CA PRO A 77 0.67 7.72 16.47
C PRO A 77 -0.13 8.61 15.51
N GLU A 78 -0.62 9.76 15.98
CA GLU A 78 -1.36 10.73 15.17
C GLU A 78 -0.45 11.70 14.38
N VAL A 79 0.86 11.67 14.61
CA VAL A 79 1.80 12.51 13.84
C VAL A 79 1.81 12.01 12.40
N SER A 80 1.50 12.92 11.47
CA SER A 80 1.55 12.61 10.03
C SER A 80 2.91 12.94 9.46
N ILE A 81 3.38 12.07 8.57
CA ILE A 81 4.71 12.12 7.95
C ILE A 81 4.51 12.01 6.44
N VAL A 82 4.55 13.14 5.76
CA VAL A 82 4.27 13.26 4.32
C VAL A 82 5.55 13.58 3.58
N ARG A 83 5.92 12.74 2.60
CA ARG A 83 7.07 12.97 1.72
C ARG A 83 6.63 13.26 0.30
N ASP A 84 6.82 14.49 -0.13
CA ASP A 84 6.68 14.88 -1.52
C ASP A 84 8.03 14.76 -2.24
N ILE A 85 8.18 13.70 -3.04
CA ILE A 85 9.40 13.43 -3.79
C ILE A 85 9.60 14.44 -4.93
N ARG A 86 8.51 14.93 -5.52
CA ARG A 86 8.56 15.85 -6.68
C ARG A 86 9.00 17.24 -6.24
N GLU A 87 8.38 17.77 -5.19
CA GLU A 87 8.70 19.09 -4.65
C GLU A 87 9.90 19.10 -3.70
N ARG A 88 10.42 17.91 -3.37
CA ARG A 88 11.50 17.68 -2.40
C ARG A 88 11.16 18.31 -1.05
N GLU A 89 10.01 17.91 -0.52
CA GLU A 89 9.51 18.37 0.77
C GLU A 89 9.18 17.18 1.67
N LEU A 90 9.56 17.29 2.94
CA LEU A 90 9.09 16.46 4.03
C LEU A 90 8.23 17.36 4.92
N ARG A 91 6.95 17.01 5.09
CA ARG A 91 6.01 17.75 5.94
C ARG A 91 5.58 16.87 7.10
N LEU A 92 5.66 17.43 8.30
CA LEU A 92 5.29 16.79 9.55
C LEU A 92 4.16 17.57 10.20
N TYR A 93 3.10 16.86 10.58
CA TYR A 93 1.93 17.48 11.20
C TYR A 93 1.65 16.85 12.56
N THR A 94 1.55 17.71 13.56
CA THR A 94 1.27 17.38 14.97
C THR A 94 0.01 18.07 15.46
N ASP A 95 -0.67 18.81 14.58
CA ASP A 95 -1.86 19.59 14.86
C ASP A 95 -3.11 18.72 15.06
N PRO A 96 -4.07 19.22 15.85
CA PRO A 96 -5.38 18.60 16.03
C PRO A 96 -6.31 18.82 14.83
N GLY A 97 -7.36 18.01 14.73
CA GLY A 97 -8.46 18.21 13.77
C GLY A 97 -8.30 17.48 12.43
N ARG A 98 -7.22 16.74 12.23
CA ARG A 98 -7.03 15.89 11.06
C ARG A 98 -7.88 14.63 11.19
N VAL A 99 -8.51 14.21 10.11
CA VAL A 99 -9.28 12.97 10.07
C VAL A 99 -8.33 11.85 9.68
N CYS A 100 -8.15 10.88 10.57
CA CYS A 100 -7.31 9.72 10.37
C CYS A 100 -8.15 8.44 10.26
N ARG A 101 -7.61 7.41 9.61
CA ARG A 101 -8.17 6.05 9.65
C ARG A 101 -7.07 5.02 9.95
N PRO A 102 -7.38 3.97 10.73
CA PRO A 102 -6.45 2.88 10.97
C PRO A 102 -6.35 1.98 9.73
N LEU A 103 -5.12 1.69 9.30
CA LEU A 103 -4.82 0.72 8.25
C LEU A 103 -3.80 -0.32 8.77
N PHE A 104 -3.80 -1.50 8.16
CA PHE A 104 -2.78 -2.52 8.44
C PHE A 104 -1.47 -2.17 7.75
N ILE A 105 -0.36 -2.36 8.47
CA ILE A 105 0.97 -2.18 7.92
C ILE A 105 1.34 -3.39 7.05
N VAL A 106 1.98 -3.09 5.92
CA VAL A 106 2.57 -4.06 5.00
C VAL A 106 4.08 -3.84 4.97
N GLU A 107 4.85 -4.91 5.17
CA GLU A 107 6.31 -4.95 5.03
C GLU A 107 6.69 -6.12 4.12
N ASP A 108 7.62 -5.91 3.18
CA ASP A 108 8.09 -6.92 2.23
C ASP A 108 6.96 -7.68 1.51
N LEU A 109 5.93 -6.95 1.08
CA LEU A 109 4.72 -7.50 0.46
C LEU A 109 3.99 -8.53 1.35
N GLN A 110 4.06 -8.37 2.67
CA GLN A 110 3.34 -9.19 3.64
C GLN A 110 2.66 -8.31 4.70
N LEU A 111 1.46 -8.71 5.13
CA LEU A 111 0.79 -8.06 6.24
C LEU A 111 1.54 -8.34 7.54
N VAL A 112 1.80 -7.28 8.32
CA VAL A 112 2.37 -7.41 9.67
C VAL A 112 1.37 -8.10 10.62
N LEU A 113 0.07 -7.99 10.35
CA LEU A 113 -0.96 -8.70 11.08
C LEU A 113 -0.84 -10.22 10.89
N GLN A 114 -0.57 -10.93 11.97
CA GLN A 114 -0.48 -12.39 12.01
C GLN A 114 -1.65 -13.01 12.79
N LYS A 115 -1.92 -14.30 12.56
CA LYS A 115 -2.98 -15.06 13.27
C LYS A 115 -2.82 -15.03 14.80
N LYS A 116 -1.59 -14.87 15.32
CA LYS A 116 -1.33 -14.72 16.75
C LYS A 116 -1.96 -13.45 17.33
N HIS A 117 -1.87 -12.31 16.62
CA HIS A 117 -2.46 -11.04 17.06
C HIS A 117 -3.99 -11.13 17.14
N VAL A 118 -4.62 -11.82 16.17
CA VAL A 118 -6.07 -12.05 16.16
C VAL A 118 -6.50 -12.92 17.35
N ARG A 119 -5.70 -13.94 17.68
CA ARG A 119 -5.93 -14.80 18.85
C ARG A 119 -5.83 -14.00 20.15
N TRP A 120 -4.75 -13.22 20.32
CA TRP A 120 -4.55 -12.39 21.49
C TRP A 120 -5.69 -11.37 21.66
N LEU A 121 -6.15 -10.74 20.58
CA LEU A 121 -7.28 -9.83 20.61
C LEU A 121 -8.61 -10.52 21.00
N SER A 122 -8.80 -11.77 20.56
CA SER A 122 -10.02 -12.55 20.87
C SER A 122 -10.05 -13.03 22.32
N GLN A 123 -8.87 -13.34 22.88
CA GLN A 123 -8.71 -13.78 24.27
C GLN A 123 -8.60 -12.60 25.24
N GLY A 124 -8.19 -11.43 24.74
CA GLY A 124 -7.93 -10.23 25.52
C GLY A 124 -6.55 -10.20 26.17
N THR A 125 -5.74 -11.25 26.01
CA THR A 125 -4.40 -11.37 26.60
C THR A 125 -3.39 -11.98 25.63
N THR A 126 -2.12 -11.67 25.81
CA THR A 126 -0.99 -12.32 25.12
C THR A 126 -0.74 -13.72 25.70
N ASP A 127 0.15 -14.49 25.06
CA ASP A 127 0.57 -15.81 25.56
C ASP A 127 1.28 -15.71 26.93
N ASP A 128 1.86 -14.53 27.24
CA ASP A 128 2.53 -14.21 28.51
C ASP A 128 1.57 -13.72 29.60
N GLY A 129 0.27 -13.60 29.29
CA GLY A 129 -0.77 -13.16 30.22
C GLY A 129 -0.92 -11.63 30.34
N GLU A 130 -0.29 -10.85 29.46
CA GLU A 130 -0.46 -9.40 29.42
C GLU A 130 -1.73 -9.00 28.68
N ASP A 131 -2.40 -7.91 29.09
CA ASP A 131 -3.59 -7.40 28.42
C ASP A 131 -3.29 -7.02 26.95
N PHE A 132 -4.06 -7.55 26.01
CA PHE A 132 -3.93 -7.25 24.58
C PHE A 132 -5.25 -6.71 24.01
N LYS A 133 -5.26 -5.41 23.73
CA LYS A 133 -6.44 -4.64 23.27
C LYS A 133 -6.09 -3.84 22.02
N TRP A 134 -7.07 -3.14 21.45
CA TRP A 134 -6.88 -2.29 20.27
C TRP A 134 -5.66 -1.36 20.34
N GLN A 135 -5.48 -0.66 21.47
CA GLN A 135 -4.33 0.24 21.68
C GLN A 135 -2.98 -0.46 21.52
N HIS A 136 -2.91 -1.75 21.88
CA HIS A 136 -1.70 -2.55 21.74
C HIS A 136 -1.39 -2.88 20.28
N LEU A 137 -2.39 -2.97 19.39
CA LEU A 137 -2.15 -3.13 17.95
C LEU A 137 -1.45 -1.92 17.34
N THR A 138 -1.82 -0.71 17.80
CA THR A 138 -1.16 0.54 17.37
C THR A 138 0.27 0.59 17.91
N LYS A 139 0.45 0.34 19.22
CA LYS A 139 1.76 0.35 19.89
C LYS A 139 2.70 -0.76 19.43
N SER A 140 2.17 -1.89 18.95
CA SER A 140 2.96 -3.00 18.41
C SER A 140 3.28 -2.84 16.92
N GLY A 141 2.94 -1.69 16.31
CA GLY A 141 3.18 -1.43 14.89
C GLY A 141 2.46 -2.39 13.94
N VAL A 142 1.29 -2.90 14.33
CA VAL A 142 0.45 -3.76 13.45
C VAL A 142 -0.51 -2.90 12.62
N ILE A 143 -1.01 -1.82 13.23
CA ILE A 143 -1.85 -0.82 12.58
C ILE A 143 -1.20 0.56 12.65
N GLU A 144 -1.46 1.37 11.65
CA GLU A 144 -0.99 2.75 11.54
C GLU A 144 -2.19 3.66 11.27
N LEU A 145 -2.23 4.81 11.94
CA LEU A 145 -3.24 5.84 11.65
C LEU A 145 -2.71 6.70 10.51
N LEU A 146 -3.45 6.74 9.40
CA LEU A 146 -3.12 7.63 8.28
C LEU A 146 -4.16 8.73 8.17
N ASP A 147 -3.68 9.95 7.93
CA ASP A 147 -4.54 11.06 7.55
C ASP A 147 -4.62 11.24 6.02
N ALA A 148 -5.47 12.16 5.60
CA ALA A 148 -5.72 12.39 4.18
C ALA A 148 -4.47 12.81 3.39
N GLU A 149 -3.54 13.55 3.99
CA GLU A 149 -2.32 13.97 3.28
C GLU A 149 -1.30 12.83 3.16
N GLU A 150 -1.11 12.03 4.20
CA GLU A 150 -0.23 10.86 4.13
C GLU A 150 -0.77 9.82 3.13
N GLU A 151 -2.10 9.66 3.08
CA GLU A 151 -2.79 8.79 2.13
C GLU A 151 -2.48 9.06 0.65
N GLU A 152 -2.19 10.31 0.26
CA GLU A 152 -1.84 10.64 -1.13
C GLU A 152 -0.46 10.10 -1.54
N THR A 153 0.41 9.81 -0.56
CA THR A 153 1.79 9.39 -0.81
C THR A 153 2.03 7.90 -0.60
N VAL A 154 1.10 7.18 0.03
CA VAL A 154 1.22 5.75 0.31
C VAL A 154 0.50 4.90 -0.74
N MET A 155 0.88 3.62 -0.81
CA MET A 155 0.14 2.62 -1.60
C MET A 155 -0.73 1.78 -0.68
N ILE A 156 -2.03 1.73 -0.97
CA ILE A 156 -3.01 0.95 -0.20
C ILE A 156 -3.42 -0.26 -1.02
N CYS A 157 -3.25 -1.44 -0.45
CA CYS A 157 -3.77 -2.69 -0.98
C CYS A 157 -5.24 -2.86 -0.57
N MET A 158 -6.11 -3.25 -1.50
CA MET A 158 -7.55 -3.38 -1.24
C MET A 158 -7.88 -4.68 -0.50
N THR A 159 -7.23 -5.78 -0.89
CA THR A 159 -7.44 -7.08 -0.25
C THR A 159 -6.12 -7.83 -0.03
N PRO A 160 -6.06 -8.75 0.96
CA PRO A 160 -4.87 -9.57 1.16
C PRO A 160 -4.48 -10.42 -0.05
N GLU A 161 -5.44 -10.80 -0.90
CA GLU A 161 -5.18 -11.57 -2.12
C GLU A 161 -4.39 -10.75 -3.16
N ASP A 162 -4.65 -9.44 -3.25
CA ASP A 162 -3.89 -8.57 -4.15
C ASP A 162 -2.42 -8.47 -3.73
N LEU A 163 -2.15 -8.57 -2.42
CA LEU A 163 -0.78 -8.60 -1.88
C LEU A 163 -0.06 -9.90 -2.25
N GLU A 164 -0.76 -11.04 -2.18
CA GLU A 164 -0.24 -12.34 -2.62
C GLU A 164 0.02 -12.36 -4.13
N ASP A 165 -0.89 -11.79 -4.93
CA ASP A 165 -0.71 -11.64 -6.38
C ASP A 165 0.53 -10.79 -6.69
N ALA A 166 0.74 -9.67 -5.97
CA ALA A 166 1.92 -8.82 -6.12
C ALA A 166 3.22 -9.55 -5.76
N ARG A 167 3.20 -10.37 -4.70
CA ARG A 167 4.34 -11.20 -4.27
C ARG A 167 4.69 -12.26 -5.31
N LEU A 168 3.69 -12.95 -5.88
CA LEU A 168 3.90 -13.92 -6.95
C LEU A 168 4.46 -13.24 -8.20
N ALA A 169 3.93 -12.07 -8.56
CA ALA A 169 4.42 -11.28 -9.69
C ALA A 169 5.88 -10.85 -9.50
N ALA A 170 6.27 -10.42 -8.30
CA ALA A 170 7.65 -10.05 -7.97
C ALA A 170 8.63 -11.24 -8.12
N LEU A 171 8.16 -12.47 -7.87
CA LEU A 171 8.91 -13.71 -8.07
C LEU A 171 8.87 -14.22 -9.52
N GLY A 172 8.19 -13.54 -10.44
CA GLY A 172 7.98 -13.98 -11.81
C GLY A 172 7.04 -15.19 -11.94
N ILE A 173 6.26 -15.49 -10.90
CA ILE A 173 5.31 -16.61 -10.87
C ILE A 173 3.95 -16.12 -11.36
N LEU A 174 3.34 -16.86 -12.28
CA LEU A 174 2.00 -16.54 -12.76
C LEU A 174 0.96 -16.66 -11.64
N THR A 175 0.18 -15.60 -11.47
CA THR A 175 -0.96 -15.54 -10.53
C THR A 175 -2.07 -16.50 -10.94
N ALA A 176 -2.98 -16.83 -10.01
CA ALA A 176 -4.15 -17.65 -10.32
C ALA A 176 -5.02 -17.02 -11.41
N LYS A 177 -5.18 -15.69 -11.38
CA LYS A 177 -5.91 -14.91 -12.40
C LYS A 177 -5.26 -15.03 -13.77
N GLN A 178 -3.93 -14.93 -13.86
CA GLN A 178 -3.18 -15.08 -15.11
C GLN A 178 -3.23 -16.51 -15.65
N LYS A 179 -3.08 -17.52 -14.77
CA LYS A 179 -3.22 -18.94 -15.15
C LYS A 179 -4.61 -19.23 -15.72
N ALA A 180 -5.66 -18.76 -15.04
CA ALA A 180 -7.04 -18.89 -15.50
C ALA A 180 -7.29 -18.15 -16.82
N ALA A 181 -6.68 -16.98 -17.02
CA ALA A 181 -6.76 -16.25 -18.30
C ALA A 181 -6.11 -17.03 -19.45
N ILE A 182 -4.91 -17.58 -19.24
CA ILE A 182 -4.21 -18.41 -20.22
C ILE A 182 -5.01 -19.67 -20.54
N GLU A 183 -5.61 -20.30 -19.53
CA GLU A 183 -6.44 -21.49 -19.72
C GLU A 183 -7.71 -21.19 -20.53
N ARG A 184 -8.39 -20.07 -20.24
CA ARG A 184 -9.54 -19.59 -21.02
C ARG A 184 -9.17 -19.26 -22.47
N GLU A 185 -7.98 -18.70 -22.72
CA GLU A 185 -7.52 -18.46 -24.10
C GLU A 185 -7.24 -19.77 -24.85
N LYS A 186 -6.57 -20.72 -24.19
CA LYS A 186 -6.31 -22.05 -24.77
C LYS A 186 -7.60 -22.81 -25.08
N GLU A 187 -8.62 -22.70 -24.22
CA GLU A 187 -9.92 -23.32 -24.45
C GLU A 187 -10.62 -22.69 -25.66
N LYS A 188 -10.64 -21.35 -25.76
CA LYS A 188 -11.18 -20.65 -26.93
C LYS A 188 -10.46 -21.02 -28.23
N GLU A 189 -9.15 -21.21 -28.18
CA GLU A 189 -8.38 -21.62 -29.36
C GLU A 189 -8.74 -23.05 -29.80
N ARG A 190 -8.82 -24.00 -28.86
CA ARG A 190 -9.28 -25.38 -29.12
C ARG A 190 -10.69 -25.43 -29.70
N GLU A 191 -11.60 -24.60 -29.21
CA GLU A 191 -12.96 -24.50 -29.76
C GLU A 191 -12.96 -23.95 -31.20
N ARG A 192 -12.14 -22.93 -31.47
CA ARG A 192 -11.97 -22.38 -32.83
C ARG A 192 -11.39 -23.41 -33.80
N GLU A 193 -10.44 -24.23 -33.35
CA GLU A 193 -9.88 -25.31 -34.18
C GLU A 193 -10.92 -26.39 -34.47
N ARG A 194 -11.67 -26.85 -33.45
CA ARG A 194 -12.76 -27.82 -33.63
C ARG A 194 -13.86 -27.31 -34.56
N ALA A 195 -14.18 -26.02 -34.49
CA ALA A 195 -15.14 -25.39 -35.41
C ALA A 195 -14.62 -25.38 -36.85
N LYS A 196 -13.34 -25.02 -37.06
CA LYS A 196 -12.70 -25.08 -38.39
C LYS A 196 -12.66 -26.49 -38.97
N GLU A 197 -12.40 -27.50 -38.14
CA GLU A 197 -12.36 -28.90 -38.57
C GLU A 197 -13.75 -29.41 -38.97
N ARG A 198 -14.79 -29.08 -38.20
CA ARG A 198 -16.20 -29.39 -38.55
C ARG A 198 -16.60 -28.75 -39.87
N GLU A 199 -16.22 -27.50 -40.10
CA GLU A 199 -16.51 -26.81 -41.35
C GLU A 199 -15.80 -27.44 -42.54
N ARG A 200 -14.52 -27.82 -42.38
CA ARG A 200 -13.76 -28.55 -43.41
C ARG A 200 -14.37 -29.92 -43.74
N ALA A 201 -14.85 -30.66 -42.72
CA ALA A 201 -15.52 -31.93 -42.92
C ALA A 201 -16.86 -31.76 -43.66
N ARG A 202 -17.59 -30.67 -43.38
CA ARG A 202 -18.83 -30.34 -44.09
C ARG A 202 -18.60 -30.02 -45.57
N ILE A 203 -17.55 -29.28 -45.88
CA ILE A 203 -17.18 -28.96 -47.28
C ILE A 203 -16.79 -30.24 -48.03
N LYS A 204 -15.95 -31.11 -47.45
CA LYS A 204 -15.57 -32.39 -48.07
C LYS A 204 -16.76 -33.32 -48.35
N ASN A 205 -17.75 -33.37 -47.45
CA ASN A 205 -18.93 -34.21 -47.67
C ASN A 205 -19.81 -33.66 -48.82
N ASN A 206 -19.93 -32.33 -48.93
CA ASN A 206 -20.64 -31.71 -50.05
C ASN A 206 -19.92 -31.91 -51.39
N ASP A 207 -18.59 -31.91 -51.42
CA ASP A 207 -17.81 -32.15 -52.64
C ASP A 207 -17.96 -33.61 -53.12
N ASN A 208 -17.95 -34.59 -52.20
CA ASN A 208 -18.16 -36.00 -52.54
C ASN A 208 -19.57 -36.32 -53.08
N ASP A 209 -20.60 -35.62 -52.60
CA ASP A 209 -21.97 -35.78 -53.13
C ASP A 209 -22.09 -35.19 -54.55
N SER A 210 -21.26 -34.20 -54.91
CA SER A 210 -21.26 -33.58 -56.24
C SER A 210 -20.52 -34.38 -57.33
N ASP A 211 -19.58 -35.24 -56.95
CA ASP A 211 -18.88 -36.13 -57.89
C ASP A 211 -19.66 -37.45 -58.14
N ASN A 212 -20.46 -37.92 -57.18
CA ASN A 212 -21.32 -39.11 -57.35
C ASN A 212 -22.51 -38.90 -58.32
N ASP A 213 -22.84 -37.65 -58.67
CA ASP A 213 -23.88 -37.32 -59.64
C ASP A 213 -23.35 -37.16 -61.08
N LYS A 214 -22.03 -37.26 -61.31
CA LYS A 214 -21.43 -37.17 -62.67
C LYS A 214 -21.15 -38.52 -63.35
N ASP A 215 -21.26 -39.64 -62.65
CA ASP A 215 -21.05 -40.99 -63.19
C ASP A 215 -22.36 -41.72 -63.57
N LYS A 216 -23.47 -40.98 -63.75
CA LYS A 216 -24.80 -41.54 -64.05
C LYS A 216 -25.36 -41.32 -65.45
N ASP A 217 -24.60 -40.72 -66.37
CA ASP A 217 -25.00 -40.56 -67.78
C ASP A 217 -24.16 -41.41 -68.73
#